data_AF-A0A1Y0MFW2-F1
#
_entry.id   AF-A0A1Y0MFW2-F1
#
_cell.length_a   1.000
_cell.length_b   1.000
_cell.length_c   1.000
_cell.angle_alpha   90.00
_cell.angle_beta   90.00
_cell.angle_gamma   90.00
#
_symmetry.space_group_name_H-M   'P 1'
#
loop_
_entity.id
_entity.type
_entity.pdbx_description
1 polymer ?
#
loop_
_entity_poly.entity_id
_entity_poly.type
_entity_poly.pdbx_seq_one_letter_code
_entity_poly.pdbx_strand_id
1 'polypeptide(L)'
;MLLVYTHKITPRLTYTFKHLCKRILGLEVSFTSKIEDFIAHDSIKMSYAKQPLSKEIFVQSHSLLFEQGLSDIDITVNDWEDTKGFFAAGDRSDLPYDIFAASFYLLSRYEEYLPHVKDDFGRFLASESLAYTENFLQEPIVDIWAYKLKVVLQERFPEYDFPERQYKIEPVIDVPCAYKYSYKGLLRTIGGIFGDIFRLKFRQFYERISVLLGLKRDPFDTFGWLINRQKSTSFKFTVFFLIGAYSTFDKNISINKKQFVALIKSVGDYCNIGLKASYFSLDNLDILKKEKQKMEVVTNVNLMAIRNSHSKLNLPSTYRNAVELEIPQEHTMGYINVLGFRAGTCTPFQFYDLDYEVQTPLQIHSYHCMDFALLKQESQLDKQQTLERFINAIKKVDGTFSPVFHNYSLSNDETWSGFKTLFNQILNSIDA
;
A
#
# COMPACT_ATOMS: atom_id res chain seq x y z
N MET A 1 -7.29 2.13 -28.29
CA MET A 1 -7.73 1.13 -27.29
C MET A 1 -7.15 -0.20 -27.72
N LEU A 2 -6.40 -0.87 -26.84
CA LEU A 2 -5.84 -2.19 -27.09
C LEU A 2 -6.96 -3.24 -27.17
N LEU A 3 -7.07 -3.95 -28.29
CA LEU A 3 -7.94 -5.12 -28.40
C LEU A 3 -7.16 -6.39 -28.09
N VAL A 4 -7.61 -7.14 -27.09
CA VAL A 4 -7.02 -8.42 -26.69
C VAL A 4 -7.93 -9.57 -27.12
N TYR A 5 -7.45 -10.42 -28.02
CA TYR A 5 -8.11 -11.68 -28.31
C TYR A 5 -7.77 -12.72 -27.24
N THR A 6 -8.78 -13.44 -26.77
CA THR A 6 -8.58 -14.63 -25.93
C THR A 6 -9.75 -15.61 -26.11
N HIS A 7 -9.48 -16.91 -26.01
CA HIS A 7 -10.50 -17.94 -26.18
C HIS A 7 -11.66 -17.86 -25.16
N LYS A 8 -11.42 -17.28 -23.97
CA LYS A 8 -12.43 -17.10 -22.92
C LYS A 8 -12.14 -15.84 -22.11
N ILE A 9 -13.12 -14.95 -22.00
CA ILE A 9 -13.01 -13.74 -21.18
C ILE A 9 -13.43 -14.09 -19.74
N THR A 10 -12.53 -13.87 -18.78
CA THR A 10 -12.76 -14.18 -17.35
C THR A 10 -12.54 -12.96 -16.46
N PRO A 11 -13.09 -12.95 -15.22
CA PRO A 11 -12.82 -11.87 -14.27
C PRO A 11 -11.32 -11.68 -13.98
N ARG A 12 -10.56 -12.76 -13.74
CA ARG A 12 -9.09 -12.72 -13.53
C ARG A 12 -8.36 -12.06 -14.70
N LEU A 13 -8.69 -12.46 -15.93
CA LEU A 13 -8.09 -11.89 -17.14
C LEU A 13 -8.39 -10.40 -17.26
N THR A 14 -9.68 -10.03 -17.19
CA THR A 14 -10.07 -8.62 -17.34
C THR A 14 -9.50 -7.73 -16.24
N TYR A 15 -9.42 -8.24 -15.01
CA TYR A 15 -8.81 -7.56 -13.87
C TYR A 15 -7.35 -7.23 -14.14
N THR A 16 -6.54 -8.24 -14.50
CA THR A 16 -5.10 -8.07 -14.61
C THR A 16 -4.71 -7.23 -15.82
N PHE A 17 -5.33 -7.44 -16.98
CA PHE A 17 -5.10 -6.59 -18.15
C PHE A 17 -5.50 -5.14 -17.88
N LYS A 18 -6.61 -4.88 -17.16
CA LYS A 18 -6.95 -3.52 -16.75
C LYS A 18 -5.94 -2.94 -15.76
N HIS A 19 -5.26 -3.74 -14.95
CA HIS A 19 -4.19 -3.22 -14.10
C HIS A 19 -2.97 -2.83 -14.93
N LEU A 20 -2.41 -3.75 -15.71
CA LEU A 20 -1.20 -3.50 -16.50
C LEU A 20 -1.43 -2.46 -17.58
N CYS A 21 -2.41 -2.66 -18.46
CA CYS A 21 -2.62 -1.77 -19.60
C CYS A 21 -3.21 -0.44 -19.16
N LYS A 22 -4.33 -0.44 -18.41
CA LYS A 22 -5.04 0.81 -18.10
C LYS A 22 -4.44 1.60 -16.94
N ARG A 23 -4.09 0.95 -15.83
CA ARG A 23 -3.59 1.67 -14.64
C ARG A 23 -2.09 1.93 -14.70
N ILE A 24 -1.31 0.95 -15.16
CA ILE A 24 0.14 1.13 -15.27
C ILE A 24 0.51 1.88 -16.54
N LEU A 25 0.05 1.45 -17.71
CA LEU A 25 0.45 2.05 -19.00
C LEU A 25 -0.47 3.17 -19.52
N GLY A 26 -1.60 3.44 -18.88
CA GLY A 26 -2.58 4.44 -19.33
C GLY A 26 -3.37 4.04 -20.59
N LEU A 27 -3.26 2.79 -21.05
CA LEU A 27 -3.89 2.27 -22.25
C LEU A 27 -5.27 1.68 -21.95
N GLU A 28 -6.32 2.23 -22.56
CA GLU A 28 -7.63 1.58 -22.56
C GLU A 28 -7.56 0.21 -23.24
N VAL A 29 -8.20 -0.79 -22.64
CA VAL A 29 -8.15 -2.19 -23.08
C VAL A 29 -9.56 -2.77 -23.21
N SER A 30 -9.77 -3.55 -24.27
CA SER A 30 -10.99 -4.30 -24.56
C SER A 30 -10.66 -5.74 -24.93
N PHE A 31 -11.65 -6.62 -24.86
CA PHE A 31 -11.46 -8.06 -25.00
C PHE A 31 -12.45 -8.63 -26.01
N THR A 32 -11.99 -9.58 -26.83
CA THR A 32 -12.87 -10.36 -27.70
C THR A 32 -12.49 -11.85 -27.67
N SER A 33 -13.48 -12.71 -27.85
CA SER A 33 -13.29 -14.15 -28.09
C SER A 33 -13.61 -14.56 -29.54
N LYS A 34 -14.00 -13.59 -30.37
CA LYS A 34 -14.31 -13.80 -31.78
C LYS A 34 -13.09 -13.44 -32.61
N ILE A 35 -12.69 -14.35 -33.48
CA ILE A 35 -11.52 -14.14 -34.35
C ILE A 35 -11.85 -13.06 -35.40
N GLU A 36 -13.10 -12.99 -35.85
CA GLU A 36 -13.56 -12.02 -36.84
C GLU A 36 -13.41 -10.58 -36.34
N ASP A 37 -13.82 -10.32 -35.10
CA ASP A 37 -13.66 -9.01 -34.45
C ASP A 37 -12.18 -8.62 -34.32
N PHE A 38 -11.31 -9.60 -34.02
CA PHE A 38 -9.87 -9.38 -33.89
C PHE A 38 -9.21 -9.07 -35.24
N ILE A 39 -9.60 -9.79 -36.30
CA ILE A 39 -9.10 -9.55 -37.66
C ILE A 39 -9.53 -8.17 -38.15
N ALA A 40 -10.80 -7.81 -37.96
CA ALA A 40 -11.39 -6.54 -38.39
C ALA A 40 -10.93 -5.30 -37.59
N HIS A 41 -10.16 -5.49 -36.51
CA HIS A 41 -9.67 -4.38 -35.70
C HIS A 41 -8.38 -3.78 -36.30
N ASP A 42 -8.41 -2.50 -36.64
CA ASP A 42 -7.32 -1.80 -37.34
C ASP A 42 -6.39 -0.99 -36.42
N SER A 43 -6.61 -1.03 -35.10
CA SER A 43 -5.73 -0.40 -34.11
C SER A 43 -4.83 -1.42 -33.41
N ILE A 44 -4.13 -0.97 -32.37
CA ILE A 44 -3.24 -1.81 -31.57
C ILE A 44 -3.99 -3.03 -31.02
N LYS A 45 -3.44 -4.22 -31.28
CA LYS A 45 -4.08 -5.50 -30.90
C LYS A 45 -3.05 -6.57 -30.56
N MET A 46 -3.44 -7.46 -29.66
CA MET A 46 -2.63 -8.61 -29.26
C MET A 46 -3.52 -9.83 -28.97
N SER A 47 -2.93 -11.02 -28.98
CA SER A 47 -3.59 -12.26 -28.59
C SER A 47 -2.99 -12.80 -27.29
N TYR A 48 -3.88 -13.30 -26.43
CA TYR A 48 -3.55 -13.98 -25.17
C TYR A 48 -4.24 -15.35 -25.17
N ALA A 49 -3.52 -16.36 -25.66
CA ALA A 49 -4.06 -17.68 -25.96
C ALA A 49 -2.97 -18.76 -25.88
N LYS A 50 -3.31 -20.03 -26.13
CA LYS A 50 -2.33 -21.12 -26.16
C LYS A 50 -1.41 -21.08 -27.38
N GLN A 51 -1.84 -20.44 -28.46
CA GLN A 51 -1.20 -20.38 -29.77
C GLN A 51 -1.46 -19.01 -30.42
N PRO A 52 -0.52 -18.47 -31.21
CA PRO A 52 -0.76 -17.26 -31.99
C PRO A 52 -1.80 -17.53 -33.10
N LEU A 53 -2.55 -16.51 -33.47
CA LEU A 53 -3.50 -16.54 -34.59
C LEU A 53 -2.81 -16.28 -35.93
N SER A 54 -1.81 -15.39 -35.94
CA SER A 54 -1.05 -14.96 -37.11
C SER A 54 0.29 -14.33 -36.66
N LYS A 55 0.61 -13.13 -37.15
CA LYS A 55 1.81 -12.35 -36.83
C LYS A 55 1.54 -11.19 -35.86
N GLU A 56 0.46 -11.22 -35.09
CA GLU A 56 0.20 -10.23 -34.04
C GLU A 56 1.22 -10.29 -32.90
N ILE A 57 1.16 -9.34 -31.96
CA ILE A 57 1.77 -9.55 -30.64
C ILE A 57 0.99 -10.66 -29.93
N PHE A 58 1.69 -11.70 -29.49
CA PHE A 58 1.14 -12.87 -28.86
C PHE A 58 1.86 -13.13 -27.53
N VAL A 59 1.07 -13.35 -26.47
CA VAL A 59 1.58 -13.88 -25.20
C VAL A 59 0.92 -15.22 -24.93
N GLN A 60 1.72 -16.26 -24.71
CA GLN A 60 1.17 -17.58 -24.40
C GLN A 60 0.49 -17.56 -23.03
N SER A 61 -0.76 -18.02 -22.99
CA SER A 61 -1.57 -17.93 -21.79
C SER A 61 -1.36 -19.10 -20.81
N HIS A 62 -1.18 -18.77 -19.53
CA HIS A 62 -1.22 -19.70 -18.41
C HIS A 62 -2.68 -20.02 -18.01
N SER A 63 -2.92 -21.21 -17.44
CA SER A 63 -4.29 -21.64 -17.08
C SER A 63 -4.90 -20.82 -15.94
N LEU A 64 -4.06 -20.26 -15.05
CA LEU A 64 -4.46 -19.52 -13.86
C LEU A 64 -5.53 -18.44 -14.12
N LEU A 65 -5.44 -17.71 -15.23
CA LEU A 65 -6.42 -16.67 -15.55
C LEU A 65 -7.77 -17.21 -16.02
N PHE A 66 -7.88 -18.52 -16.31
CA PHE A 66 -9.10 -19.17 -16.76
C PHE A 66 -9.73 -20.10 -15.72
N GLU A 67 -9.03 -20.31 -14.60
CA GLU A 67 -9.46 -21.10 -13.45
C GLU A 67 -10.43 -20.33 -12.53
N GLN A 68 -11.07 -21.07 -11.63
CA GLN A 68 -11.89 -20.54 -10.53
C GLN A 68 -11.46 -21.22 -9.24
N GLY A 69 -11.50 -20.48 -8.13
CA GLY A 69 -11.11 -20.97 -6.82
C GLY A 69 -9.60 -21.10 -6.65
N LEU A 70 -9.20 -21.78 -5.57
CA LEU A 70 -7.81 -21.93 -5.18
C LEU A 70 -7.30 -23.30 -5.60
N SER A 71 -6.09 -23.32 -6.14
CA SER A 71 -5.30 -24.47 -6.50
C SER A 71 -3.90 -24.26 -5.93
N ASP A 72 -3.22 -25.37 -5.60
CA ASP A 72 -1.80 -25.29 -5.30
C ASP A 72 -1.04 -25.12 -6.63
N ILE A 73 -0.17 -24.12 -6.69
CA ILE A 73 0.52 -23.73 -7.92
C ILE A 73 2.02 -23.81 -7.65
N ASP A 74 2.69 -24.70 -8.36
CA ASP A 74 4.15 -24.74 -8.37
C ASP A 74 4.69 -23.61 -9.26
N ILE A 75 5.48 -22.72 -8.66
CA ILE A 75 6.00 -21.52 -9.33
C ILE A 75 7.52 -21.61 -9.40
N THR A 76 8.04 -21.79 -10.61
CA THR A 76 9.46 -21.64 -10.90
C THR A 76 9.77 -20.20 -11.28
N VAL A 77 10.54 -19.51 -10.45
CA VAL A 77 11.03 -18.16 -10.71
C VAL A 77 12.41 -18.22 -11.37
N ASN A 78 12.60 -17.43 -12.41
CA ASN A 78 13.83 -17.35 -13.18
C ASN A 78 14.30 -15.90 -13.31
N ASP A 79 15.59 -15.72 -13.56
CA ASP A 79 16.15 -14.42 -13.95
C ASP A 79 15.59 -13.96 -15.30
N TRP A 80 15.24 -12.68 -15.39
CA TRP A 80 14.81 -12.03 -16.61
C TRP A 80 15.49 -10.67 -16.72
N GLU A 81 16.69 -10.66 -17.32
CA GLU A 81 17.53 -9.46 -17.47
C GLU A 81 17.78 -8.77 -16.12
N ASP A 82 17.17 -7.60 -15.89
CA ASP A 82 17.26 -6.77 -14.70
C ASP A 82 16.13 -7.02 -13.69
N THR A 83 15.32 -8.07 -13.90
CA THR A 83 14.22 -8.45 -13.01
C THR A 83 14.05 -9.97 -12.94
N LYS A 84 12.93 -10.44 -12.40
CA LYS A 84 12.54 -11.86 -12.37
C LYS A 84 11.32 -12.14 -13.23
N GLY A 85 11.13 -13.39 -13.62
CA GLY A 85 9.94 -13.85 -14.33
C GLY A 85 9.50 -15.24 -13.88
N PHE A 86 8.20 -15.50 -13.90
CA PHE A 86 7.63 -16.82 -13.67
C PHE A 86 6.38 -17.04 -14.51
N PHE A 87 5.91 -18.28 -14.58
CA PHE A 87 5.01 -18.77 -15.63
C PHE A 87 5.62 -18.57 -17.02
N ALA A 88 6.70 -19.30 -17.29
CA ALA A 88 7.40 -19.25 -18.58
C ALA A 88 6.44 -19.46 -19.74
N ALA A 89 6.55 -18.59 -20.74
CA ALA A 89 5.80 -18.67 -21.98
C ALA A 89 6.65 -19.39 -23.04
N GLY A 90 6.02 -20.10 -23.97
CA GLY A 90 6.71 -20.83 -25.01
C GLY A 90 7.34 -19.92 -26.07
N ASP A 91 8.31 -20.45 -26.80
CA ASP A 91 9.21 -19.74 -27.74
C ASP A 91 8.55 -18.85 -28.80
N ARG A 92 7.25 -19.02 -29.06
CA ARG A 92 6.49 -18.18 -30.00
C ARG A 92 5.88 -16.93 -29.37
N SER A 93 5.94 -16.81 -28.05
CA SER A 93 5.46 -15.65 -27.29
C SER A 93 6.42 -14.48 -27.47
N ASP A 94 5.90 -13.26 -27.68
CA ASP A 94 6.71 -12.04 -27.75
C ASP A 94 7.24 -11.62 -26.37
N LEU A 95 6.76 -12.24 -25.29
CA LEU A 95 7.32 -12.13 -23.94
C LEU A 95 7.73 -13.52 -23.41
N PRO A 96 8.86 -13.64 -22.70
CA PRO A 96 9.36 -14.92 -22.18
C PRO A 96 8.53 -15.49 -21.02
N TYR A 97 7.66 -14.67 -20.40
CA TYR A 97 6.81 -15.06 -19.28
C TYR A 97 5.39 -14.53 -19.48
N ASP A 98 4.41 -15.25 -18.94
CA ASP A 98 3.04 -14.77 -18.82
C ASP A 98 2.92 -13.76 -17.68
N ILE A 99 3.29 -12.52 -17.98
CA ILE A 99 3.23 -11.41 -17.03
C ILE A 99 1.80 -11.16 -16.50
N PHE A 100 0.76 -11.58 -17.22
CA PHE A 100 -0.63 -11.36 -16.80
C PHE A 100 -1.03 -12.37 -15.73
N ALA A 101 -0.69 -13.64 -15.90
CA ALA A 101 -0.88 -14.64 -14.85
C ALA A 101 0.00 -14.35 -13.63
N ALA A 102 1.25 -13.98 -13.86
CA ALA A 102 2.20 -13.67 -12.79
C ALA A 102 1.74 -12.46 -11.95
N SER A 103 1.28 -11.40 -12.63
CA SER A 103 0.73 -10.22 -11.95
C SER A 103 -0.55 -10.55 -11.19
N PHE A 104 -1.43 -11.39 -11.74
CA PHE A 104 -2.65 -11.80 -11.03
C PHE A 104 -2.32 -12.48 -9.70
N TYR A 105 -1.37 -13.42 -9.71
CA TYR A 105 -0.92 -14.12 -8.51
C TYR A 105 -0.45 -13.15 -7.41
N LEU A 106 0.39 -12.16 -7.78
CA LEU A 106 0.91 -11.17 -6.84
C LEU A 106 -0.15 -10.16 -6.36
N LEU A 107 -0.97 -9.62 -7.27
CA LEU A 107 -1.96 -8.58 -6.96
C LEU A 107 -3.14 -9.11 -6.14
N SER A 108 -3.61 -10.32 -6.45
CA SER A 108 -4.68 -10.98 -5.69
C SER A 108 -4.22 -11.45 -4.30
N ARG A 109 -2.91 -11.38 -4.02
CA ARG A 109 -2.27 -11.97 -2.83
C ARG A 109 -2.63 -13.45 -2.70
N TYR A 110 -2.55 -14.19 -3.79
CA TYR A 110 -3.00 -15.58 -3.90
C TYR A 110 -2.45 -16.47 -2.76
N GLU A 111 -1.16 -16.30 -2.44
CA GLU A 111 -0.48 -16.97 -1.33
C GLU A 111 -1.13 -16.76 0.05
N GLU A 112 -1.79 -15.62 0.29
CA GLU A 112 -2.44 -15.30 1.56
C GLU A 112 -3.83 -15.95 1.71
N TYR A 113 -4.36 -16.54 0.63
CA TYR A 113 -5.56 -17.37 0.69
C TYR A 113 -5.26 -18.85 0.94
N LEU A 114 -4.01 -19.27 0.69
CA LEU A 114 -3.54 -20.61 1.00
C LEU A 114 -3.15 -20.71 2.50
N PRO A 115 -3.06 -21.92 3.07
CA PRO A 115 -2.52 -22.10 4.41
C PRO A 115 -1.10 -21.51 4.54
N HIS A 116 -0.90 -20.62 5.50
CA HIS A 116 0.38 -19.92 5.69
C HIS A 116 0.67 -19.61 7.16
N VAL A 117 1.93 -19.36 7.47
CA VAL A 117 2.37 -18.95 8.81
C VAL A 117 2.01 -17.49 9.07
N LYS A 118 1.50 -17.22 10.27
CA LYS A 118 1.14 -15.88 10.74
C LYS A 118 1.96 -15.53 11.96
N ASP A 119 2.22 -14.24 12.16
CA ASP A 119 2.77 -13.76 13.43
C ASP A 119 1.72 -13.63 14.54
N ASP A 120 2.16 -13.19 15.72
CA ASP A 120 1.32 -13.00 16.92
C ASP A 120 0.12 -12.06 16.71
N PHE A 121 0.15 -11.21 15.68
CA PHE A 121 -0.95 -10.31 15.33
C PHE A 121 -1.83 -10.87 14.19
N GLY A 122 -1.53 -12.06 13.69
CA GLY A 122 -2.24 -12.73 12.60
C GLY A 122 -1.78 -12.31 11.21
N ARG A 123 -0.64 -11.60 11.08
CA ARG A 123 -0.19 -11.04 9.80
C ARG A 123 0.60 -12.06 9.00
N PHE A 124 0.42 -12.00 7.68
CA PHE A 124 1.28 -12.71 6.73
C PHE A 124 2.74 -12.23 6.83
N LEU A 125 3.67 -13.18 6.90
CA LEU A 125 5.09 -12.93 7.05
C LEU A 125 5.76 -12.70 5.70
N ALA A 126 6.63 -11.68 5.61
CA ALA A 126 7.40 -11.44 4.41
C ALA A 126 8.26 -12.66 4.00
N SER A 127 8.82 -13.38 4.97
CA SER A 127 9.67 -14.56 4.75
C SER A 127 8.96 -15.71 4.04
N GLU A 128 7.63 -15.78 4.15
CA GLU A 128 6.81 -16.79 3.49
C GLU A 128 6.42 -16.37 2.07
N SER A 129 6.73 -15.13 1.68
CA SER A 129 6.33 -14.62 0.37
C SER A 129 7.25 -15.09 -0.72
N LEU A 130 6.68 -15.45 -1.88
CA LEU A 130 7.44 -15.78 -3.09
C LEU A 130 8.47 -14.69 -3.41
N ALA A 131 8.07 -13.42 -3.24
CA ALA A 131 8.93 -12.27 -3.49
C ALA A 131 10.16 -12.21 -2.58
N TYR A 132 10.03 -12.65 -1.33
CA TYR A 132 11.14 -12.68 -0.40
C TYR A 132 12.04 -13.90 -0.66
N THR A 133 11.46 -15.08 -0.83
CA THR A 133 12.22 -16.32 -1.05
C THR A 133 13.05 -16.27 -2.33
N GLU A 134 12.51 -15.63 -3.36
CA GLU A 134 13.14 -15.50 -4.69
C GLU A 134 13.85 -14.14 -4.89
N ASN A 135 14.02 -13.36 -3.80
CA ASN A 135 14.81 -12.13 -3.76
C ASN A 135 14.38 -11.00 -4.72
N PHE A 136 13.08 -10.85 -5.00
CA PHE A 136 12.54 -9.73 -5.80
C PHE A 136 11.62 -8.78 -5.01
N LEU A 137 11.51 -8.95 -3.70
CA LEU A 137 10.64 -8.14 -2.85
C LEU A 137 10.95 -6.62 -2.89
N GLN A 138 12.17 -6.23 -3.25
CA GLN A 138 12.59 -4.83 -3.27
C GLN A 138 12.33 -4.13 -4.62
N GLU A 139 11.60 -4.76 -5.54
CA GLU A 139 11.28 -4.21 -6.85
C GLU A 139 9.77 -4.14 -7.11
N PRO A 140 9.26 -3.09 -7.79
CA PRO A 140 7.88 -3.03 -8.27
C PRO A 140 7.73 -3.89 -9.55
N ILE A 141 7.97 -5.19 -9.41
CA ILE A 141 8.11 -6.14 -10.51
C ILE A 141 6.93 -6.15 -11.49
N VAL A 142 5.70 -5.96 -10.99
CA VAL A 142 4.49 -5.87 -11.83
C VAL A 142 4.51 -4.62 -12.72
N ASP A 143 4.99 -3.49 -12.20
CA ASP A 143 5.16 -2.27 -12.98
C ASP A 143 6.30 -2.41 -14.01
N ILE A 144 7.40 -3.07 -13.63
CA ILE A 144 8.52 -3.39 -14.54
C ILE A 144 8.02 -4.25 -15.71
N TRP A 145 7.26 -5.31 -15.43
CA TRP A 145 6.69 -6.17 -16.47
C TRP A 145 5.74 -5.42 -17.41
N ALA A 146 4.92 -4.50 -16.89
CA ALA A 146 4.08 -3.66 -17.73
C ALA A 146 4.93 -2.78 -18.66
N TYR A 147 6.04 -2.21 -18.19
CA TYR A 147 6.95 -1.44 -19.03
C TYR A 147 7.67 -2.31 -20.08
N LYS A 148 8.02 -3.56 -19.75
CA LYS A 148 8.53 -4.51 -20.76
C LYS A 148 7.48 -4.81 -21.85
N LEU A 149 6.20 -4.95 -21.48
CA LEU A 149 5.10 -5.03 -22.46
C LEU A 149 4.97 -3.75 -23.29
N LYS A 150 5.14 -2.56 -22.69
CA LYS A 150 5.11 -1.28 -23.40
C LYS A 150 6.17 -1.22 -24.51
N VAL A 151 7.40 -1.69 -24.23
CA VAL A 151 8.48 -1.76 -25.23
C VAL A 151 8.06 -2.62 -26.42
N VAL A 152 7.59 -3.85 -26.18
CA VAL A 152 7.12 -4.75 -27.25
C VAL A 152 5.98 -4.13 -28.07
N LEU A 153 5.03 -3.46 -27.40
CA LEU A 153 3.93 -2.75 -28.06
C LEU A 153 4.43 -1.58 -28.92
N GLN A 154 5.39 -0.79 -28.42
CA GLN A 154 5.97 0.35 -29.14
C GLN A 154 6.76 -0.08 -30.38
N GLU A 155 7.52 -1.16 -30.28
CA GLU A 155 8.26 -1.72 -31.43
C GLU A 155 7.32 -2.18 -32.54
N ARG A 156 6.16 -2.76 -32.18
CA ARG A 156 5.18 -3.24 -33.15
C ARG A 156 4.30 -2.12 -33.72
N PHE A 157 3.99 -1.13 -32.91
CA PHE A 157 3.07 -0.04 -33.23
C PHE A 157 3.76 1.32 -33.04
N PRO A 158 4.79 1.63 -33.87
CA PRO A 158 5.62 2.83 -33.68
C PRO A 158 4.85 4.15 -33.86
N GLU A 159 3.73 4.11 -34.60
CA GLU A 159 2.87 5.29 -34.84
C GLU A 159 1.87 5.53 -33.68
N TYR A 160 1.78 4.63 -32.70
CA TYR A 160 0.87 4.81 -31.58
C TYR A 160 1.52 5.66 -30.49
N ASP A 161 0.86 6.76 -30.11
CA ASP A 161 1.30 7.61 -29.00
C ASP A 161 0.88 7.00 -27.65
N PHE A 162 1.87 6.58 -26.86
CA PHE A 162 1.63 5.96 -25.57
C PHE A 162 1.56 7.02 -24.47
N PRO A 163 0.52 6.99 -23.61
CA PRO A 163 0.45 7.91 -22.48
C PRO A 163 1.69 7.84 -21.60
N GLU A 164 2.15 9.01 -21.17
CA GLU A 164 3.22 9.15 -20.19
C GLU A 164 2.64 9.33 -18.80
N ARG A 165 3.23 8.63 -17.84
CA ARG A 165 2.98 8.84 -16.42
C ARG A 165 4.13 9.63 -15.83
N GLN A 166 3.88 10.15 -14.64
CA GLN A 166 4.90 10.80 -13.85
C GLN A 166 4.93 10.15 -12.48
N TYR A 167 6.14 10.02 -11.93
CA TYR A 167 6.38 9.65 -10.55
C TYR A 167 5.53 10.49 -9.59
N LYS A 168 4.94 9.83 -8.59
CA LYS A 168 4.10 10.47 -7.56
C LYS A 168 4.53 10.03 -6.17
N ILE A 169 4.15 10.83 -5.18
CA ILE A 169 4.35 10.51 -3.77
C ILE A 169 3.03 10.64 -3.04
N GLU A 170 2.68 9.64 -2.23
CA GLU A 170 1.52 9.63 -1.35
C GLU A 170 1.94 9.35 0.10
N PRO A 171 2.45 10.34 0.85
CA PRO A 171 2.87 10.10 2.23
C PRO A 171 1.70 9.77 3.14
N VAL A 172 1.88 8.68 3.90
CA VAL A 172 0.95 8.21 4.91
C VAL A 172 1.48 8.54 6.29
N ILE A 173 0.72 9.30 7.08
CA ILE A 173 1.02 9.58 8.47
C ILE A 173 0.10 8.75 9.38
N ASP A 174 0.67 7.80 10.10
CA ASP A 174 -0.07 6.92 11.01
C ASP A 174 -0.07 7.49 12.43
N VAL A 175 -1.24 7.79 12.98
CA VAL A 175 -1.39 8.42 14.31
C VAL A 175 -2.08 7.46 15.28
N PRO A 176 -1.35 6.47 15.83
CA PRO A 176 -1.88 5.62 16.89
C PRO A 176 -2.09 6.41 18.19
N CYS A 177 -1.36 7.51 18.37
CA CYS A 177 -1.43 8.33 19.56
C CYS A 177 -0.92 9.74 19.30
N ALA A 178 -1.82 10.74 19.34
CA ALA A 178 -1.45 12.12 19.05
C ALA A 178 -0.54 12.78 20.11
N TYR A 179 -0.67 12.40 21.38
CA TYR A 179 0.13 12.96 22.48
C TYR A 179 0.60 11.84 23.42
N LYS A 180 1.87 11.88 23.83
CA LYS A 180 2.48 10.89 24.74
C LYS A 180 1.92 11.05 26.15
N TYR A 181 1.79 12.29 26.62
CA TYR A 181 1.38 12.65 27.98
C TYR A 181 0.14 13.54 28.04
N SER A 182 0.02 14.49 27.12
CA SER A 182 -1.08 15.47 27.15
C SER A 182 -2.43 14.83 26.86
N TYR A 183 -3.48 15.43 27.44
CA TYR A 183 -4.89 15.10 27.21
C TYR A 183 -5.30 13.64 27.51
N LYS A 184 -4.45 12.89 28.23
CA LYS A 184 -4.81 11.57 28.77
C LYS A 184 -5.81 11.73 29.92
N GLY A 185 -6.55 10.65 30.21
CA GLY A 185 -7.46 10.61 31.37
C GLY A 185 -6.69 10.65 32.69
N LEU A 186 -7.30 11.23 33.74
CA LEU A 186 -6.68 11.46 35.05
C LEU A 186 -6.02 10.20 35.63
N LEU A 187 -6.73 9.08 35.63
CA LEU A 187 -6.22 7.79 36.13
C LEU A 187 -4.97 7.33 35.37
N ARG A 188 -4.90 7.55 34.05
CA ARG A 188 -3.74 7.20 33.23
C ARG A 188 -2.55 8.11 33.51
N THR A 189 -2.80 9.39 33.77
CA THR A 189 -1.76 10.36 34.13
C THR A 189 -1.14 9.99 35.47
N ILE A 190 -1.98 9.75 36.49
CA ILE A 190 -1.54 9.34 37.83
C ILE A 190 -0.81 8.01 37.78
N GLY A 191 -1.40 6.98 37.15
CA GLY A 191 -0.77 5.67 37.00
C GLY A 191 0.53 5.71 36.20
N GLY A 192 0.64 6.60 35.21
CA GLY A 192 1.88 6.85 34.47
C GLY A 192 2.97 7.46 35.36
N ILE A 193 2.63 8.45 36.19
CA ILE A 193 3.56 9.06 37.16
C ILE A 193 4.08 8.00 38.13
N PHE A 194 3.18 7.27 38.80
CA PHE A 194 3.58 6.22 39.75
C PHE A 194 4.38 5.12 39.05
N GLY A 195 3.94 4.68 37.87
CA GLY A 195 4.64 3.66 37.09
C GLY A 195 6.07 4.06 36.72
N ASP A 196 6.28 5.33 36.36
CA ASP A 196 7.63 5.85 36.05
C ASP A 196 8.52 5.86 37.30
N ILE A 197 7.99 6.22 38.47
CA ILE A 197 8.73 6.21 39.74
C ILE A 197 9.05 4.77 40.19
N PHE A 198 8.05 3.88 40.25
CA PHE A 198 8.23 2.50 40.70
C PHE A 198 9.16 1.69 39.79
N ARG A 199 9.22 2.03 38.49
CA ARG A 199 10.15 1.41 37.53
C ARG A 199 11.47 2.17 37.38
N LEU A 200 11.73 3.16 38.24
CA LEU A 200 12.95 3.97 38.26
C LEU A 200 13.27 4.68 36.93
N LYS A 201 12.23 5.04 36.15
CA LYS A 201 12.35 5.76 34.87
C LYS A 201 12.36 7.28 35.08
N PHE A 202 13.33 7.78 35.84
CA PHE A 202 13.39 9.20 36.23
C PHE A 202 13.42 10.19 35.04
N ARG A 203 14.11 9.84 33.95
CA ARG A 203 14.10 10.65 32.70
C ARG A 203 12.68 10.81 32.14
N GLN A 204 11.92 9.70 32.10
CA GLN A 204 10.54 9.69 31.61
C GLN A 204 9.61 10.45 32.56
N PHE A 205 9.77 10.27 33.88
CA PHE A 205 9.04 11.02 34.89
C PHE A 205 9.25 12.54 34.74
N TYR A 206 10.50 12.99 34.62
CA TYR A 206 10.82 14.41 34.42
C TYR A 206 10.22 14.97 33.13
N GLU A 207 10.32 14.24 32.01
CA GLU A 207 9.69 14.60 30.74
C GLU A 207 8.18 14.75 30.89
N ARG A 208 7.52 13.75 31.50
CA ARG A 208 6.08 13.76 31.76
C ARG A 208 5.65 14.97 32.58
N ILE A 209 6.27 15.21 33.73
CA ILE A 209 5.92 16.35 34.59
C ILE A 209 6.16 17.68 33.87
N SER A 210 7.29 17.82 33.16
CA SER A 210 7.58 19.03 32.38
C SER A 210 6.51 19.31 31.31
N VAL A 211 6.02 18.27 30.63
CA VAL A 211 4.95 18.41 29.63
C VAL A 211 3.61 18.74 30.29
N LEU A 212 3.26 18.07 31.39
CA LEU A 212 2.00 18.31 32.10
C LEU A 212 1.92 19.71 32.74
N LEU A 213 3.06 20.27 33.16
CA LEU A 213 3.18 21.64 33.65
C LEU A 213 3.28 22.69 32.54
N GLY A 214 3.33 22.28 31.26
CA GLY A 214 3.47 23.19 30.11
C GLY A 214 4.87 23.77 29.92
N LEU A 215 5.88 23.26 30.65
CA LEU A 215 7.28 23.69 30.53
C LEU A 215 7.97 23.11 29.29
N LYS A 216 7.45 22.01 28.74
CA LYS A 216 7.92 21.38 27.50
C LYS A 216 6.74 21.01 26.61
N ARG A 217 7.00 21.00 25.29
CA ARG A 217 6.05 20.45 24.30
C ARG A 217 5.98 18.93 24.43
N ASP A 218 4.79 18.36 24.23
CA ASP A 218 4.63 16.90 24.17
C ASP A 218 5.45 16.34 23.00
N PRO A 219 6.26 15.30 23.19
CA PRO A 219 7.13 14.79 22.14
C PRO A 219 6.37 14.21 20.93
N PHE A 220 5.12 13.76 21.10
CA PHE A 220 4.33 13.23 19.99
C PHE A 220 3.56 14.33 19.23
N ASP A 221 3.56 15.55 19.75
CA ASP A 221 2.96 16.71 19.08
C ASP A 221 3.86 17.24 17.97
N THR A 222 3.85 16.52 16.85
CA THR A 222 4.65 16.81 15.64
C THR A 222 3.84 17.50 14.55
N PHE A 223 2.54 17.72 14.78
CA PHE A 223 1.58 18.16 13.77
C PHE A 223 1.87 19.54 13.20
N GLY A 224 2.41 20.46 14.00
CA GLY A 224 2.83 21.77 13.48
C GLY A 224 3.93 21.65 12.42
N TRP A 225 4.88 20.73 12.62
CA TRP A 225 5.91 20.45 11.63
C TRP A 225 5.33 19.78 10.39
N LEU A 226 4.46 18.77 10.58
CA LEU A 226 3.76 18.07 9.48
C LEU A 226 2.95 19.04 8.60
N ILE A 227 2.14 19.90 9.21
CA ILE A 227 1.34 20.90 8.48
C ILE A 227 2.26 21.87 7.71
N ASN A 228 3.37 22.31 8.30
CA ASN A 228 4.31 23.19 7.62
C ASN A 228 5.01 22.51 6.43
N ARG A 229 5.22 21.18 6.47
CA ARG A 229 5.71 20.42 5.31
C ARG A 229 4.62 20.19 4.25
N GLN A 230 3.40 19.90 4.67
CA GLN A 230 2.25 19.79 3.76
C GLN A 230 2.03 21.09 2.98
N LYS A 231 2.18 22.25 3.61
CA LYS A 231 2.02 23.56 2.96
C LYS A 231 3.06 23.84 1.87
N SER A 232 4.20 23.14 1.88
CA SER A 232 5.25 23.28 0.87
C SER A 232 5.14 22.26 -0.26
N THR A 233 4.13 21.38 -0.28
CA THR A 233 3.94 20.38 -1.33
C THR A 233 2.64 20.62 -2.10
N SER A 234 2.62 20.25 -3.38
CA SER A 234 1.42 20.34 -4.24
C SER A 234 0.41 19.21 -4.00
N PHE A 235 0.89 18.06 -3.52
CA PHE A 235 0.08 16.90 -3.15
C PHE A 235 -0.24 16.88 -1.65
N LYS A 236 -1.29 16.15 -1.28
CA LYS A 236 -1.73 15.99 0.12
C LYS A 236 -1.21 14.71 0.75
N PHE A 237 -0.82 14.80 2.02
CA PHE A 237 -0.58 13.66 2.90
C PHE A 237 -1.93 13.08 3.33
N THR A 238 -1.96 11.77 3.58
CA THR A 238 -3.11 11.10 4.22
C THR A 238 -2.75 10.76 5.66
N VAL A 239 -3.50 11.33 6.61
CA VAL A 239 -3.24 11.20 8.04
C VAL A 239 -4.32 10.32 8.68
N PHE A 240 -3.92 9.17 9.23
CA PHE A 240 -4.83 8.20 9.83
C PHE A 240 -4.86 8.37 11.35
N PHE A 241 -6.01 8.80 11.89
CA PHE A 241 -6.18 8.99 13.32
C PHE A 241 -6.87 7.80 13.98
N LEU A 242 -6.27 7.29 15.06
CA LEU A 242 -6.90 6.31 15.92
C LEU A 242 -7.91 6.99 16.85
N ILE A 243 -9.18 6.68 16.67
CA ILE A 243 -10.29 7.24 17.47
C ILE A 243 -11.09 6.17 18.23
N GLY A 244 -10.67 4.91 18.13
CA GLY A 244 -11.27 3.78 18.83
C GLY A 244 -11.22 3.92 20.34
N ALA A 245 -11.96 3.03 21.02
CA ALA A 245 -11.97 2.98 22.48
C ALA A 245 -10.61 2.54 23.03
N TYR A 246 -10.28 3.04 24.22
CA TYR A 246 -9.07 2.64 24.93
C TYR A 246 -9.11 1.14 25.25
N SER A 247 -8.03 0.42 24.92
CA SER A 247 -7.90 -1.02 25.14
C SER A 247 -6.48 -1.41 25.54
N THR A 248 -6.24 -2.72 25.67
CA THR A 248 -4.90 -3.30 25.86
C THR A 248 -3.97 -3.00 24.68
N PHE A 249 -4.49 -2.95 23.46
CA PHE A 249 -3.76 -2.70 22.22
C PHE A 249 -3.72 -1.21 21.86
N ASP A 250 -4.85 -0.52 21.97
CA ASP A 250 -5.04 0.86 21.52
C ASP A 250 -5.06 1.83 22.70
N LYS A 251 -4.02 2.67 22.81
CA LYS A 251 -3.81 3.59 23.95
C LYS A 251 -3.98 5.07 23.59
N ASN A 252 -4.79 5.34 22.56
CA ASN A 252 -5.08 6.67 22.01
C ASN A 252 -5.80 7.59 23.02
N ILE A 253 -6.23 8.76 22.52
CA ILE A 253 -6.99 9.76 23.26
C ILE A 253 -8.45 9.61 22.89
N SER A 254 -9.34 9.75 23.88
CA SER A 254 -10.78 9.69 23.62
C SER A 254 -11.21 10.79 22.67
N ILE A 255 -11.98 10.42 21.65
CA ILE A 255 -12.57 11.34 20.67
C ILE A 255 -13.53 12.38 21.29
N ASN A 256 -13.95 12.17 22.55
CA ASN A 256 -14.78 13.14 23.29
C ASN A 256 -13.97 14.35 23.77
N LYS A 257 -12.64 14.35 23.65
CA LYS A 257 -11.78 15.48 24.03
C LYS A 257 -11.79 16.54 22.93
N LYS A 258 -12.25 17.75 23.27
CA LYS A 258 -12.30 18.90 22.34
C LYS A 258 -10.95 19.20 21.69
N GLN A 259 -9.85 19.04 22.42
CA GLN A 259 -8.50 19.28 21.91
C GLN A 259 -8.10 18.27 20.82
N PHE A 260 -8.54 17.01 20.96
CA PHE A 260 -8.24 15.99 19.95
C PHE A 260 -9.08 16.20 18.69
N VAL A 261 -10.37 16.54 18.85
CA VAL A 261 -11.24 16.92 17.72
C VAL A 261 -10.69 18.16 17.00
N ALA A 262 -10.26 19.19 17.74
CA ALA A 262 -9.66 20.39 17.17
C ALA A 262 -8.36 20.08 16.41
N LEU A 263 -7.53 19.17 16.93
CA LEU A 263 -6.34 18.71 16.22
C LEU A 263 -6.69 18.02 14.89
N ILE A 264 -7.62 17.07 14.90
CA ILE A 264 -8.04 16.36 13.68
C ILE A 264 -8.54 17.35 12.62
N LYS A 265 -9.39 18.31 13.03
CA LYS A 265 -9.88 19.38 12.14
C LYS A 265 -8.75 20.25 11.60
N SER A 266 -7.86 20.73 12.45
CA SER A 266 -6.72 21.57 12.05
C SER A 266 -5.77 20.86 11.09
N VAL A 267 -5.59 19.55 11.22
CA VAL A 267 -4.82 18.75 10.25
C VAL A 267 -5.63 18.56 8.96
N GLY A 268 -6.94 18.34 9.06
CA GLY A 268 -7.85 18.17 7.93
C GLY A 268 -8.02 19.42 7.05
N ASP A 269 -7.72 20.61 7.57
CA ASP A 269 -7.68 21.84 6.76
C ASP A 269 -6.59 21.79 5.67
N TYR A 270 -5.57 20.93 5.83
CA TYR A 270 -4.41 20.84 4.92
C TYR A 270 -4.21 19.44 4.33
N CYS A 271 -4.51 18.39 5.08
CA CYS A 271 -4.28 16.99 4.70
C CYS A 271 -5.60 16.24 4.46
N ASN A 272 -5.50 15.06 3.85
CA ASN A 272 -6.60 14.11 3.84
C ASN A 272 -6.67 13.39 5.19
N ILE A 273 -7.86 13.22 5.76
CA ILE A 273 -8.07 12.50 7.02
C ILE A 273 -8.61 11.11 6.74
N GLY A 274 -7.92 10.10 7.26
CA GLY A 274 -8.35 8.70 7.25
C GLY A 274 -8.60 8.17 8.66
N LEU A 275 -9.27 7.03 8.73
CA LEU A 275 -9.51 6.31 9.99
C LEU A 275 -8.39 5.31 10.21
N LYS A 276 -7.70 5.41 11.35
CA LYS A 276 -6.96 4.25 11.85
C LYS A 276 -7.93 3.36 12.62
N ALA A 277 -8.32 2.23 12.04
CA ALA A 277 -9.21 1.27 12.67
C ALA A 277 -8.54 0.65 13.90
N SER A 278 -9.25 0.64 15.03
CA SER A 278 -8.74 0.04 16.27
C SER A 278 -8.58 -1.47 16.12
N TYR A 279 -7.73 -2.08 16.95
CA TYR A 279 -7.44 -3.51 16.89
C TYR A 279 -8.71 -4.36 17.01
N PHE A 280 -9.63 -3.98 17.91
CA PHE A 280 -10.89 -4.71 18.11
C PHE A 280 -11.93 -4.46 17.03
N SER A 281 -11.84 -3.36 16.26
CA SER A 281 -12.77 -3.13 15.14
C SER A 281 -12.43 -3.97 13.92
N LEU A 282 -11.20 -4.49 13.83
CA LEU A 282 -10.76 -5.34 12.71
C LEU A 282 -11.54 -6.66 12.61
N ASP A 283 -11.96 -7.21 13.75
CA ASP A 283 -12.73 -8.45 13.82
C ASP A 283 -14.21 -8.19 14.21
N ASN A 284 -14.64 -6.91 14.26
CA ASN A 284 -15.99 -6.53 14.62
C ASN A 284 -16.50 -5.34 13.80
N LEU A 285 -17.31 -5.66 12.79
CA LEU A 285 -17.86 -4.68 11.86
C LEU A 285 -18.71 -3.59 12.53
N ASP A 286 -19.47 -3.92 13.58
CA ASP A 286 -20.29 -2.92 14.30
C ASP A 286 -19.42 -1.88 15.01
N ILE A 287 -18.28 -2.30 15.58
CA ILE A 287 -17.31 -1.36 16.17
C ILE A 287 -16.71 -0.50 15.07
N LEU A 288 -16.30 -1.11 13.94
CA LEU A 288 -15.71 -0.38 12.82
C LEU A 288 -16.69 0.65 12.24
N LYS A 289 -17.95 0.28 12.07
CA LYS A 289 -19.03 1.16 11.63
C LYS A 289 -19.21 2.36 12.56
N LYS A 290 -19.18 2.13 13.88
CA LYS A 290 -19.23 3.21 14.88
C LYS A 290 -18.00 4.12 14.82
N GLU A 291 -16.82 3.57 14.60
CA GLU A 291 -15.59 4.34 14.41
C GLU A 291 -15.66 5.20 13.14
N LYS A 292 -16.05 4.62 12.01
CA LYS A 292 -16.30 5.35 10.76
C LYS A 292 -17.25 6.53 10.97
N GLN A 293 -18.44 6.28 11.52
CA GLN A 293 -19.45 7.32 11.76
C GLN A 293 -18.92 8.45 12.66
N LYS A 294 -18.16 8.12 13.70
CA LYS A 294 -17.55 9.15 14.57
C LYS A 294 -16.52 9.98 13.84
N MET A 295 -15.70 9.38 12.98
CA MET A 295 -14.74 10.12 12.16
C MET A 295 -15.47 11.07 11.22
N GLU A 296 -16.50 10.60 10.53
CA GLU A 296 -17.31 11.40 9.59
C GLU A 296 -17.99 12.58 10.29
N VAL A 297 -18.49 12.39 11.51
CA VAL A 297 -19.04 13.49 12.33
C VAL A 297 -17.96 14.52 12.71
N VAL A 298 -16.73 14.08 12.96
CA VAL A 298 -15.62 14.98 13.31
C VAL A 298 -15.13 15.78 12.10
N THR A 299 -15.00 15.14 10.94
CA THR A 299 -14.47 15.77 9.71
C THR A 299 -15.56 16.46 8.87
N ASN A 300 -16.84 16.13 9.11
CA ASN A 300 -17.99 16.57 8.34
C ASN A 300 -17.92 16.20 6.84
N VAL A 301 -17.26 15.08 6.53
CA VAL A 301 -17.17 14.49 5.19
C VAL A 301 -17.21 12.97 5.28
N ASN A 302 -17.59 12.30 4.18
CA ASN A 302 -17.54 10.85 4.10
C ASN A 302 -16.10 10.34 4.24
N LEU A 303 -15.95 9.20 4.92
CA LEU A 303 -14.65 8.60 5.14
C LEU A 303 -14.13 7.95 3.86
N MET A 304 -13.03 8.47 3.32
CA MET A 304 -12.46 7.99 2.06
C MET A 304 -11.41 6.89 2.24
N ALA A 305 -10.71 6.86 3.38
CA ALA A 305 -9.56 5.99 3.56
C ALA A 305 -9.51 5.36 4.95
N ILE A 306 -9.05 4.12 5.01
CA ILE A 306 -8.82 3.35 6.23
C ILE A 306 -7.41 2.74 6.26
N ARG A 307 -6.86 2.61 7.47
CA ARG A 307 -5.65 1.85 7.77
C ARG A 307 -5.83 1.13 9.11
N ASN A 308 -5.30 -0.08 9.25
CA ASN A 308 -5.54 -0.88 10.43
C ASN A 308 -4.48 -0.66 11.52
N SER A 309 -4.90 -0.78 12.79
CA SER A 309 -3.97 -0.89 13.91
C SER A 309 -3.05 -2.10 13.73
N HIS A 310 -1.78 -1.93 14.12
CA HIS A 310 -0.71 -2.94 14.01
C HIS A 310 -0.43 -3.47 12.60
N SER A 311 -0.92 -2.79 11.55
CA SER A 311 -0.91 -3.30 10.16
C SER A 311 -1.51 -4.72 10.05
N LYS A 312 -2.49 -5.06 10.91
CA LYS A 312 -3.17 -6.35 10.86
C LYS A 312 -4.09 -6.37 9.64
N LEU A 313 -3.81 -7.27 8.72
CA LEU A 313 -4.51 -7.44 7.46
C LEU A 313 -4.80 -8.93 7.25
N ASN A 314 -6.07 -9.30 7.38
CA ASN A 314 -6.56 -10.66 7.20
C ASN A 314 -7.45 -10.69 5.96
N LEU A 315 -6.96 -11.31 4.89
CA LEU A 315 -7.74 -11.48 3.68
C LEU A 315 -8.70 -12.68 3.81
N PRO A 316 -9.88 -12.63 3.18
CA PRO A 316 -10.49 -11.46 2.53
C PRO A 316 -11.26 -10.55 3.50
N SER A 317 -11.47 -10.97 4.76
CA SER A 317 -12.42 -10.34 5.69
C SER A 317 -12.16 -8.85 5.93
N THR A 318 -10.90 -8.45 6.09
CA THR A 318 -10.52 -7.05 6.29
C THR A 318 -11.00 -6.17 5.13
N TYR A 319 -10.81 -6.61 3.88
CA TYR A 319 -11.19 -5.83 2.71
C TYR A 319 -12.69 -5.87 2.45
N ARG A 320 -13.34 -7.02 2.71
CA ARG A 320 -14.81 -7.10 2.69
C ARG A 320 -15.46 -6.12 3.65
N ASN A 321 -14.92 -5.95 4.86
CA ASN A 321 -15.42 -4.95 5.82
C ASN A 321 -15.32 -3.52 5.27
N ALA A 322 -14.23 -3.19 4.56
CA ALA A 322 -14.08 -1.86 3.94
C ALA A 322 -15.06 -1.66 2.78
N VAL A 323 -15.28 -2.70 1.95
CA VAL A 323 -16.29 -2.69 0.87
C VAL A 323 -17.70 -2.51 1.44
N GLU A 324 -18.07 -3.27 2.48
CA GLU A 324 -19.41 -3.21 3.10
C GLU A 324 -19.69 -1.84 3.73
N LEU A 325 -18.66 -1.19 4.29
CA LEU A 325 -18.78 0.16 4.83
C LEU A 325 -18.57 1.26 3.79
N GLU A 326 -18.44 0.91 2.51
CA GLU A 326 -18.24 1.82 1.39
C GLU A 326 -17.03 2.75 1.59
N ILE A 327 -15.96 2.24 2.20
CA ILE A 327 -14.69 2.96 2.33
C ILE A 327 -13.85 2.64 1.08
N PRO A 328 -13.58 3.61 0.19
CA PRO A 328 -13.03 3.31 -1.13
C PRO A 328 -11.52 3.01 -1.14
N GLN A 329 -10.76 3.42 -0.12
CA GLN A 329 -9.29 3.28 -0.11
C GLN A 329 -8.78 2.56 1.14
N GLU A 330 -7.94 1.55 0.93
CA GLU A 330 -7.28 0.77 1.99
C GLU A 330 -5.76 0.94 1.92
N HIS A 331 -5.15 1.33 3.04
CA HIS A 331 -3.72 1.69 3.11
C HIS A 331 -2.91 0.78 4.06
N THR A 332 -3.36 -0.43 4.36
CA THR A 332 -2.69 -1.35 5.30
C THR A 332 -1.71 -2.29 4.61
N MET A 333 -1.86 -2.57 3.32
CA MET A 333 -1.02 -3.56 2.65
C MET A 333 0.46 -3.15 2.60
N GLY A 334 1.29 -3.83 3.37
CA GLY A 334 2.74 -3.74 3.36
C GLY A 334 3.35 -4.61 4.45
N TYR A 335 4.67 -4.53 4.63
CA TYR A 335 5.38 -5.25 5.68
C TYR A 335 5.87 -4.28 6.75
N ILE A 336 5.64 -4.59 8.03
CA ILE A 336 6.03 -3.68 9.14
C ILE A 336 7.54 -3.68 9.40
N ASN A 337 8.20 -4.77 9.03
CA ASN A 337 9.52 -5.15 9.52
C ASN A 337 10.55 -5.31 8.40
N VAL A 338 10.11 -5.23 7.15
CA VAL A 338 10.87 -5.46 5.92
C VAL A 338 10.44 -4.38 4.93
N LEU A 339 11.40 -3.78 4.23
CA LEU A 339 11.13 -2.84 3.15
C LEU A 339 10.84 -3.63 1.87
N GLY A 340 9.82 -3.25 1.11
CA GLY A 340 9.48 -3.97 -0.12
C GLY A 340 8.04 -3.83 -0.61
N PHE A 341 7.81 -4.35 -1.80
CA PHE A 341 6.54 -4.30 -2.53
C PHE A 341 5.73 -5.57 -2.25
N ARG A 342 4.89 -5.54 -1.21
CA ARG A 342 4.10 -6.73 -0.80
C ARG A 342 3.26 -7.32 -1.94
N ALA A 343 2.64 -6.51 -2.79
CA ALA A 343 1.89 -6.97 -3.97
C ALA A 343 2.70 -6.93 -5.28
N GLY A 344 4.03 -6.75 -5.19
CA GLY A 344 4.91 -6.60 -6.36
C GLY A 344 4.67 -5.33 -7.18
N THR A 345 3.87 -4.38 -6.69
CA THR A 345 3.54 -3.14 -7.41
C THR A 345 3.66 -1.90 -6.54
N CYS A 346 3.93 -0.78 -7.20
CA CYS A 346 3.83 0.58 -6.65
C CYS A 346 2.62 1.37 -7.15
N THR A 347 1.84 0.80 -8.06
CA THR A 347 0.62 1.41 -8.60
C THR A 347 -0.60 0.90 -7.82
N PRO A 348 -1.48 1.78 -7.30
CA PRO A 348 -2.71 1.36 -6.65
C PRO A 348 -3.56 0.43 -7.51
N PHE A 349 -4.14 -0.60 -6.90
CA PHE A 349 -4.86 -1.66 -7.59
C PHE A 349 -6.19 -1.97 -6.90
N GLN A 350 -7.08 -2.68 -7.59
CA GLN A 350 -8.40 -3.02 -7.02
C GLN A 350 -8.30 -4.32 -6.24
N PHE A 351 -9.05 -4.43 -5.15
CA PHE A 351 -9.17 -5.70 -4.43
C PHE A 351 -9.94 -6.71 -5.31
N TYR A 352 -9.28 -7.81 -5.64
CA TYR A 352 -9.90 -8.99 -6.23
C TYR A 352 -10.23 -9.99 -5.11
N ASP A 353 -11.51 -10.23 -4.89
CA ASP A 353 -11.98 -11.21 -3.93
C ASP A 353 -11.92 -12.60 -4.57
N LEU A 354 -10.89 -13.38 -4.20
CA LEU A 354 -10.62 -14.69 -4.83
C LEU A 354 -11.72 -15.71 -4.54
N ASP A 355 -12.32 -15.72 -3.35
CA ASP A 355 -13.38 -16.69 -3.04
C ASP A 355 -14.63 -16.47 -3.90
N TYR A 356 -14.90 -15.20 -4.26
CA TYR A 356 -16.06 -14.81 -5.05
C TYR A 356 -15.75 -14.55 -6.54
N GLU A 357 -14.49 -14.68 -6.96
CA GLU A 357 -14.01 -14.43 -8.33
C GLU A 357 -14.46 -13.07 -8.90
N VAL A 358 -14.35 -12.02 -8.08
CA VAL A 358 -14.87 -10.70 -8.44
C VAL A 358 -13.90 -9.57 -8.07
N GLN A 359 -13.76 -8.61 -8.98
CA GLN A 359 -13.12 -7.34 -8.67
C GLN A 359 -14.12 -6.45 -7.91
N THR A 360 -13.74 -6.02 -6.71
CA THR A 360 -14.51 -5.07 -5.89
C THR A 360 -14.15 -3.62 -6.26
N PRO A 361 -14.90 -2.60 -5.80
CA PRO A 361 -14.53 -1.20 -5.98
C PRO A 361 -13.48 -0.68 -4.98
N LEU A 362 -13.02 -1.50 -4.02
CA LEU A 362 -12.03 -1.10 -3.04
C LEU A 362 -10.65 -1.01 -3.68
N GLN A 363 -10.03 0.17 -3.60
CA GLN A 363 -8.68 0.42 -4.07
C GLN A 363 -7.66 0.22 -2.95
N ILE A 364 -6.66 -0.62 -3.22
CA ILE A 364 -5.54 -0.88 -2.33
C ILE A 364 -4.39 0.05 -2.68
N HIS A 365 -3.95 0.83 -1.69
CA HIS A 365 -2.77 1.67 -1.72
C HIS A 365 -1.68 1.02 -0.86
N SER A 366 -0.94 0.08 -1.45
CA SER A 366 0.12 -0.61 -0.74
C SER A 366 1.28 0.32 -0.41
N TYR A 367 1.85 0.19 0.79
CA TYR A 367 3.05 0.92 1.18
C TYR A 367 4.31 0.06 1.04
N HIS A 368 5.42 0.71 0.73
CA HIS A 368 6.69 0.02 0.41
C HIS A 368 7.75 0.23 1.48
N CYS A 369 7.62 1.32 2.23
CA CYS A 369 8.58 1.77 3.21
C CYS A 369 7.84 2.24 4.45
N MET A 370 8.25 1.74 5.62
CA MET A 370 7.71 2.12 6.91
C MET A 370 8.83 2.49 7.87
N ASP A 371 8.60 3.49 8.69
CA ASP A 371 9.58 4.01 9.65
C ASP A 371 10.24 2.93 10.53
N PHE A 372 9.48 1.96 11.01
CA PHE A 372 9.99 0.87 11.85
C PHE A 372 10.92 -0.08 11.09
N ALA A 373 10.67 -0.32 9.80
CA ALA A 373 11.55 -1.10 8.95
C ALA A 373 12.85 -0.34 8.63
N LEU A 374 12.77 0.99 8.43
CA LEU A 374 13.95 1.86 8.30
C LEU A 374 14.78 1.91 9.59
N LEU A 375 14.14 1.91 10.76
CA LEU A 375 14.84 1.99 12.05
C LEU A 375 15.83 0.84 12.26
N LYS A 376 15.60 -0.32 11.63
CA LYS A 376 16.48 -1.50 11.70
C LYS A 376 17.78 -1.37 10.92
N GLN A 377 17.90 -0.37 10.04
CA GLN A 377 19.14 -0.10 9.32
C GLN A 377 20.18 0.48 10.29
N GLU A 378 21.45 0.12 10.12
CA GLU A 378 22.50 0.40 11.10
C GLU A 378 22.76 1.91 11.26
N SER A 379 23.07 2.60 10.17
CA SER A 379 23.40 4.02 10.19
C SER A 379 22.32 4.91 9.58
N GLN A 380 22.46 6.23 9.73
CA GLN A 380 21.61 7.19 9.02
C GLN A 380 21.89 7.19 7.52
N LEU A 381 23.14 6.94 7.12
CA LEU A 381 23.55 6.85 5.72
C LEU A 381 22.89 5.65 5.04
N ASP A 382 22.86 4.48 5.70
CA ASP A 382 22.21 3.28 5.16
C ASP A 382 20.71 3.48 4.95
N LYS A 383 20.05 4.20 5.87
CA LYS A 383 18.64 4.59 5.74
C LYS A 383 18.43 5.46 4.50
N GLN A 384 19.29 6.46 4.29
CA GLN A 384 19.19 7.37 3.14
C GLN A 384 19.44 6.66 1.81
N GLN A 385 20.48 5.82 1.74
CA GLN A 385 20.80 5.04 0.53
C GLN A 385 19.70 4.02 0.22
N THR A 386 19.18 3.35 1.23
CA THR A 386 18.07 2.40 1.06
C THR A 386 16.83 3.10 0.54
N LEU A 387 16.51 4.27 1.10
CA LEU A 387 15.40 5.09 0.64
C LEU A 387 15.59 5.56 -0.81
N GLU A 388 16.79 5.99 -1.16
CA GLU A 388 17.14 6.41 -2.52
C GLU A 388 16.99 5.28 -3.54
N ARG A 389 17.38 4.04 -3.18
CA ARG A 389 17.15 2.86 -4.04
C ARG A 389 15.66 2.66 -4.35
N PHE A 390 14.80 2.76 -3.33
CA PHE A 390 13.34 2.63 -3.53
C PHE A 390 12.78 3.77 -4.39
N ILE A 391 13.18 5.01 -4.12
CA ILE A 391 12.77 6.17 -4.92
C ILE A 391 13.16 5.96 -6.38
N ASN A 392 14.41 5.58 -6.66
CA ASN A 392 14.90 5.36 -8.02
C ASN A 392 14.20 4.19 -8.71
N ALA A 393 13.93 3.09 -8.00
CA ALA A 393 13.19 1.95 -8.55
C ALA A 393 11.76 2.34 -8.96
N ILE A 394 11.08 3.18 -8.16
CA ILE A 394 9.71 3.62 -8.46
C ILE A 394 9.70 4.68 -9.57
N LYS A 395 10.70 5.57 -9.61
CA LYS A 395 10.86 6.55 -10.71
C LYS A 395 11.06 5.89 -12.07
N LYS A 396 11.81 4.78 -12.14
CA LYS A 396 12.02 4.03 -13.39
C LYS A 396 10.73 3.53 -14.05
N VAL A 397 9.65 3.42 -13.28
CA VAL A 397 8.34 2.95 -13.74
C VAL A 397 7.23 4.00 -13.58
N ASP A 398 7.59 5.27 -13.35
CA ASP A 398 6.67 6.39 -13.11
C ASP A 398 5.55 6.07 -12.11
N GLY A 399 5.94 5.34 -11.07
CA GLY A 399 5.07 4.77 -10.07
C GLY A 399 4.66 5.75 -8.96
N THR A 400 3.92 5.24 -7.98
CA THR A 400 3.54 6.02 -6.78
C THR A 400 4.32 5.52 -5.56
N PHE A 401 5.15 6.37 -4.97
CA PHE A 401 5.82 6.06 -3.72
C PHE A 401 4.92 6.37 -2.52
N SER A 402 4.56 5.32 -1.76
CA SER A 402 3.67 5.44 -0.60
C SER A 402 4.42 5.08 0.70
N PRO A 403 5.16 6.01 1.31
CA PRO A 403 5.84 5.76 2.58
C PRO A 403 4.91 5.93 3.78
N VAL A 404 5.15 5.18 4.85
CA VAL A 404 4.42 5.28 6.13
C VAL A 404 5.35 5.77 7.23
N PHE A 405 4.96 6.87 7.87
CA PHE A 405 5.60 7.39 9.07
C PHE A 405 4.56 7.54 10.18
N HIS A 406 4.89 7.09 11.38
CA HIS A 406 4.13 7.46 12.56
C HIS A 406 4.39 8.92 12.94
N ASN A 407 3.39 9.60 13.50
CA ASN A 407 3.59 10.99 13.96
C ASN A 407 4.76 11.11 14.95
N TYR A 408 4.94 10.13 15.83
CA TYR A 408 6.01 10.12 16.83
C TYR A 408 7.39 9.81 16.24
N SER A 409 7.48 9.19 15.05
CA SER A 409 8.77 8.97 14.39
C SER A 409 9.34 10.26 13.79
N LEU A 410 8.54 11.33 13.79
CA LEU A 410 8.94 12.68 13.41
C LEU A 410 9.14 13.58 14.63
N SER A 411 9.30 12.99 15.82
CA SER A 411 9.60 13.70 17.06
C SER A 411 11.10 14.02 17.17
N ASN A 412 11.48 14.63 18.29
CA ASN A 412 12.89 14.83 18.65
C ASN A 412 13.39 13.75 19.63
N ASP A 413 12.68 12.63 19.75
CA ASP A 413 13.14 11.47 20.53
C ASP A 413 14.40 10.88 19.87
N GLU A 414 15.41 10.55 20.68
CA GLU A 414 16.71 10.03 20.21
C GLU A 414 16.55 8.80 19.32
N THR A 415 15.57 7.96 19.61
CA THR A 415 15.24 6.76 18.82
C THR A 415 14.95 7.09 17.36
N TRP A 416 14.35 8.25 17.11
CA TRP A 416 13.86 8.68 15.80
C TRP A 416 14.71 9.82 15.21
N SER A 417 15.92 10.01 15.72
CA SER A 417 16.86 10.99 15.18
C SER A 417 17.09 10.74 13.67
N GLY A 418 17.08 11.81 12.88
CA GLY A 418 17.27 11.75 11.42
C GLY A 418 16.01 11.42 10.60
N PHE A 419 14.89 11.01 11.20
CA PHE A 419 13.69 10.64 10.44
C PHE A 419 13.01 11.83 9.74
N LYS A 420 13.10 13.04 10.30
CA LYS A 420 12.70 14.27 9.59
C LYS A 420 13.51 14.49 8.32
N THR A 421 14.81 14.16 8.34
CA THR A 421 15.69 14.23 7.17
C THR A 421 15.27 13.23 6.11
N LEU A 422 14.98 11.99 6.51
CA LEU A 422 14.46 10.96 5.61
C LEU A 422 13.13 11.40 4.98
N PHE A 423 12.19 11.90 5.78
CA PHE A 423 10.91 12.39 5.28
C PHE A 423 11.08 13.52 4.26
N ASN A 424 11.96 14.51 4.53
CA ASN A 424 12.26 15.58 3.58
C ASN A 424 12.94 15.06 2.29
N GLN A 425 13.83 14.07 2.39
CA GLN A 425 14.43 13.42 1.21
C GLN A 425 13.33 12.83 0.31
N ILE A 426 12.29 12.22 0.90
CA ILE A 426 11.15 11.73 0.13
C ILE A 426 10.43 12.89 -0.54
N LEU A 427 10.01 13.91 0.22
CA LEU A 427 9.25 15.02 -0.35
C LEU A 427 9.97 15.70 -1.51
N ASN A 428 11.29 15.91 -1.37
CA ASN A 428 12.11 16.54 -2.39
C ASN A 428 12.37 15.65 -3.62
N SER A 429 12.05 14.36 -3.55
CA SER A 429 12.26 13.45 -4.67
C SER A 429 11.32 13.70 -5.86
N ILE A 430 10.26 14.51 -5.70
CA ILE A 430 9.37 14.88 -6.80
C ILE A 430 9.98 15.92 -7.74
N ASP A 431 10.91 16.74 -7.24
CA ASP A 431 11.54 17.83 -7.98
C ASP A 431 12.91 17.43 -8.58
N ALA A 432 13.38 16.22 -8.26
CA ALA A 432 14.64 15.63 -8.72
C ALA A 432 14.39 14.63 -9.83
#